data_AF-A0AAQ4EJ35-F1
#
_entry.id   AF-A0AAQ4EJ35-F1
#
_cell.length_a   1.000
_cell.length_b   1.000
_cell.length_c   1.000
_cell.angle_alpha   90.00
_cell.angle_beta   90.00
_cell.angle_gamma   90.00
#
_symmetry.space_group_name_H-M   'P 1'
#
loop_
_entity.id
_entity.type
_entity.pdbx_description
1 polymer ?
#
loop_
_entity_poly.entity_id
_entity_poly.type
_entity_poly.pdbx_seq_one_letter_code
_entity_poly.pdbx_strand_id
1 'polypeptide(L)'
;MLVLWKNIYLKRLCRHYTTTLLEIVLMVVLLLGIQEDAVVREPFIRKGNTYFAPVHPDAYWNTQPDMVQIRRVLFAPVDNKYASWLTRTALQDLRVLSVTGLPSEKELVAAMRKENSTPVRTVGLFFKDMPPTDPPVSLHISFFGGPLPFDVHVNYPERILSQPEGPSSEERFPEMNTLLPIMNALHQRHLEQQALLFKRTQRRLHKVHFQRFPYPTYIQHKDTKNYALVLTRFCIGMLVPFAVFVARLSDEKATGMKEMLRVVGLNDWVYWVSHYISGFFMHLIIVTLMMLFLCVKRNEEGRAFIQFSDPLVLFCILMCFCSSCLMQATLLSMFFASREFICLLRSSQQQ
;
A
#
# COMPACT_ATOMS: atom_id res chain seq x y z
N MET A 1 22.48 38.43 -25.37
CA MET A 1 21.53 38.01 -26.42
C MET A 1 22.18 37.14 -27.50
N LEU A 2 23.30 37.53 -28.12
CA LEU A 2 23.94 36.79 -29.22
C LEU A 2 24.35 35.33 -28.88
N VAL A 3 24.87 35.07 -27.68
CA VAL A 3 25.22 33.70 -27.26
C VAL A 3 23.98 32.83 -27.04
N LEU A 4 22.93 33.41 -26.46
CA LEU A 4 21.64 32.73 -26.23
C LEU A 4 20.96 32.41 -27.57
N TRP A 5 20.97 33.37 -28.50
CA TRP A 5 20.49 33.20 -29.87
C TRP A 5 21.31 32.14 -30.63
N LYS A 6 22.64 32.12 -30.49
CA LYS A 6 23.48 31.11 -31.12
C LYS A 6 23.25 29.70 -30.55
N ASN A 7 23.04 29.57 -29.24
CA ASN A 7 22.78 28.29 -28.59
C ASN A 7 21.37 27.75 -28.86
N ILE A 8 20.36 28.61 -28.85
CA ILE A 8 18.95 28.21 -29.04
C ILE A 8 18.63 28.06 -30.54
N TYR A 9 18.95 29.08 -31.34
CA TYR A 9 18.54 29.15 -32.74
C TYR A 9 19.50 28.38 -33.67
N LEU A 10 20.80 28.67 -33.62
CA LEU A 10 21.78 28.12 -34.56
C LEU A 10 22.14 26.64 -34.27
N LYS A 11 22.40 26.28 -33.01
CA LYS A 11 22.78 24.91 -32.64
C LYS A 11 21.60 23.96 -32.53
N ARG A 12 20.51 24.40 -31.91
CA ARG A 12 19.39 23.51 -31.57
C ARG A 12 18.33 23.45 -32.67
N LEU A 13 17.91 24.61 -33.19
CA LEU A 13 16.86 24.69 -34.22
C LEU A 13 17.36 24.39 -35.64
N CYS A 14 18.57 24.83 -36.01
CA CYS A 14 19.11 24.63 -37.37
C CYS A 14 20.00 23.40 -37.53
N ARG A 15 20.79 22.99 -36.52
CA ARG A 15 21.82 21.95 -36.66
C ARG A 15 21.46 20.58 -36.07
N HIS A 16 20.67 20.54 -35.00
CA HIS A 16 20.23 19.30 -34.33
C HIS A 16 18.71 19.24 -34.12
N TYR A 17 17.95 19.70 -35.13
CA TYR A 17 16.50 19.67 -35.08
C TYR A 17 15.95 18.24 -35.02
N THR A 18 16.61 17.29 -35.69
CA THR A 18 16.21 15.88 -35.71
C THR A 18 16.29 15.25 -34.33
N THR A 19 17.36 15.51 -33.58
CA THR A 19 17.54 14.99 -32.22
C THR A 19 16.53 15.60 -31.25
N THR A 20 16.29 16.90 -31.33
CA THR A 20 15.30 17.56 -30.45
C THR A 20 13.87 17.16 -30.79
N LEU A 21 13.56 16.98 -32.07
CA LEU A 21 12.28 16.42 -32.50
C LEU A 21 12.12 14.98 -32.01
N LEU A 22 13.17 14.16 -32.07
CA LEU A 22 13.14 12.78 -31.55
C LEU A 22 13.02 12.74 -30.02
N GLU A 23 13.67 13.64 -29.28
CA GLU A 23 13.49 13.80 -27.83
C GLU A 23 12.02 14.08 -27.49
N ILE A 24 11.38 15.03 -28.18
CA ILE A 24 9.98 15.39 -27.96
C ILE A 24 9.04 14.27 -28.40
N VAL A 25 9.26 13.67 -29.56
CA VAL A 25 8.45 12.55 -30.08
C VAL A 25 8.52 11.35 -29.13
N LEU A 26 9.70 11.01 -28.62
CA LEU A 26 9.86 9.94 -27.63
C LEU A 26 9.04 10.23 -26.37
N MET A 27 9.08 11.47 -25.87
CA MET A 27 8.25 11.85 -24.71
C MET A 27 6.77 11.69 -25.04
N VAL A 28 6.32 12.20 -26.19
CA VAL A 28 4.91 12.11 -26.60
C VAL A 28 4.46 10.65 -26.74
N VAL A 29 5.28 9.78 -27.33
CA VAL A 29 4.96 8.34 -27.46
C VAL A 29 4.86 7.66 -26.10
N LEU A 30 5.81 7.93 -25.19
CA LEU A 30 5.76 7.39 -23.82
C LEU A 30 4.53 7.89 -23.06
N LEU A 31 4.13 9.16 -23.28
CA LEU A 31 2.94 9.76 -22.68
C LEU A 31 1.63 9.25 -23.30
N LEU A 32 1.60 8.94 -24.60
CA LEU A 32 0.44 8.31 -25.25
C LEU A 32 0.18 6.92 -24.69
N GLY A 33 1.23 6.13 -24.44
CA GLY A 33 1.08 4.84 -23.77
C GLY A 33 0.46 4.96 -22.37
N ILE A 34 0.71 6.05 -21.63
CA ILE A 34 0.05 6.30 -20.33
C ILE A 34 -1.46 6.42 -20.51
N GLN A 35 -1.92 6.99 -21.62
CA GLN A 35 -3.34 7.17 -21.88
C GLN A 35 -4.03 5.86 -22.22
N GLU A 36 -3.39 5.01 -23.01
CA GLU A 36 -3.90 3.66 -23.29
C GLU A 36 -4.06 2.87 -21.98
N ASP A 37 -3.05 2.89 -21.11
CA ASP A 37 -3.14 2.24 -19.79
C ASP A 37 -4.19 2.89 -18.87
N ALA A 38 -4.48 4.17 -19.08
CA ALA A 38 -5.53 4.88 -18.37
C ALA A 38 -6.94 4.57 -18.93
N VAL A 39 -7.06 4.19 -20.20
CA VAL A 39 -8.31 3.72 -20.84
C VAL A 39 -8.65 2.30 -20.38
N VAL A 40 -7.64 1.46 -20.13
CA VAL A 40 -7.82 0.08 -19.62
C VAL A 40 -8.35 0.04 -18.16
N ARG A 41 -8.42 1.18 -17.48
CA ARG A 41 -8.91 1.22 -16.09
C ARG A 41 -10.42 1.00 -16.02
N GLU A 42 -10.82 -0.06 -15.33
CA GLU A 42 -12.18 -0.15 -14.80
C GLU A 42 -12.47 1.07 -13.88
N PRO A 43 -13.70 1.59 -13.89
CA PRO A 43 -14.07 2.73 -13.06
C PRO A 43 -13.76 2.45 -11.58
N PHE A 44 -13.52 3.51 -10.80
CA PHE A 44 -13.66 3.40 -9.34
C PHE A 44 -15.10 2.95 -9.06
N ILE A 45 -15.29 1.65 -8.83
CA ILE A 45 -16.61 1.10 -8.52
C ILE A 45 -16.95 1.59 -7.12
N ARG A 46 -17.77 2.64 -7.07
CA ARG A 46 -18.30 3.17 -5.83
C ARG A 46 -19.46 2.30 -5.41
N LYS A 47 -19.29 1.58 -4.32
CA LYS A 47 -20.37 0.81 -3.71
C LYS A 47 -21.09 1.71 -2.71
N GLY A 48 -22.42 1.77 -2.81
CA GLY A 48 -23.27 2.48 -1.86
C GLY A 48 -23.13 1.95 -0.43
N ASN A 49 -23.91 2.51 0.50
CA ASN A 49 -23.92 2.06 1.89
C ASN A 49 -24.16 0.54 1.96
N THR A 50 -23.22 -0.16 2.58
CA THR A 50 -23.32 -1.60 2.73
C THR A 50 -23.89 -1.95 4.10
N TYR A 51 -25.02 -2.65 4.06
CA TYR A 51 -25.64 -3.26 5.22
C TYR A 51 -25.30 -4.75 5.21
N PHE A 52 -24.98 -5.28 6.38
CA PHE A 52 -24.75 -6.70 6.58
C PHE A 52 -26.02 -7.31 7.16
N ALA A 53 -26.39 -8.52 6.76
CA ALA A 53 -27.49 -9.23 7.41
C ALA A 53 -27.02 -9.79 8.77
N PRO A 54 -27.91 -9.95 9.76
CA PRO A 54 -27.56 -10.62 11.00
C PRO A 54 -27.27 -12.09 10.71
N VAL A 55 -26.13 -12.57 11.18
CA VAL A 55 -25.67 -13.95 10.94
C VAL A 55 -25.66 -14.70 12.26
N HIS A 56 -26.07 -15.97 12.22
CA HIS A 56 -25.97 -16.85 13.38
C HIS A 56 -24.50 -17.19 13.64
N PRO A 57 -24.00 -17.11 14.89
CA PRO A 57 -22.59 -17.36 15.23
C PRO A 57 -22.02 -18.69 14.70
N ASP A 58 -22.83 -19.75 14.66
CA ASP A 58 -22.43 -21.07 14.15
C ASP A 58 -22.06 -21.08 12.66
N ALA A 59 -22.57 -20.13 11.87
CA ALA A 59 -22.23 -20.01 10.47
C ALA A 59 -20.73 -19.75 10.29
N TYR A 60 -20.16 -18.88 11.14
CA TYR A 60 -18.73 -18.53 11.12
C TYR A 60 -17.83 -19.69 11.58
N TRP A 61 -18.35 -20.55 12.46
CA TRP A 61 -17.61 -21.71 12.94
C TRP A 61 -17.41 -22.78 11.84
N ASN A 62 -18.46 -23.05 11.06
CA ASN A 62 -18.44 -24.09 10.03
C ASN A 62 -17.72 -23.67 8.74
N THR A 63 -17.54 -22.37 8.49
CA THR A 63 -16.82 -21.84 7.33
C THR A 63 -15.30 -21.73 7.54
N GLN A 64 -14.76 -22.26 8.64
CA GLN A 64 -13.32 -22.24 8.90
C GLN A 64 -12.53 -23.09 7.89
N PRO A 65 -11.47 -22.56 7.26
CA PRO A 65 -10.52 -23.40 6.53
C PRO A 65 -9.82 -24.36 7.51
N ASP A 66 -9.49 -25.58 7.07
CA ASP A 66 -8.86 -26.63 7.89
C ASP A 66 -7.63 -26.15 8.69
N MET A 67 -6.92 -25.16 8.17
CA MET A 67 -5.72 -24.56 8.79
C MET A 67 -6.01 -23.75 10.07
N VAL A 68 -7.26 -23.40 10.36
CA VAL A 68 -7.67 -22.57 11.52
C VAL A 68 -8.44 -23.37 12.58
N GLN A 69 -8.77 -24.64 12.30
CA GLN A 69 -9.57 -25.48 13.19
C GLN A 69 -8.93 -25.64 14.58
N ILE A 70 -9.66 -25.21 15.60
CA ILE A 70 -9.27 -25.38 16.99
C ILE A 70 -9.54 -26.84 17.38
N ARG A 71 -8.47 -27.60 17.60
CA ARG A 71 -8.57 -29.03 17.98
C ARG A 71 -8.54 -29.24 19.50
N ARG A 72 -8.03 -28.25 20.24
CA ARG A 72 -7.86 -28.33 21.69
C ARG A 72 -8.19 -27.00 22.36
N VAL A 73 -8.91 -27.07 23.47
CA VAL A 73 -9.15 -25.92 24.34
C VAL A 73 -8.71 -26.26 25.75
N LEU A 74 -7.91 -25.36 26.34
CA LEU A 74 -7.47 -25.44 27.72
C LEU A 74 -8.32 -24.47 28.54
N PHE A 75 -8.79 -24.87 29.73
CA PHE A 75 -9.52 -23.96 30.61
C PHE A 75 -9.03 -24.03 32.06
N ALA A 76 -9.13 -22.92 32.79
CA ALA A 76 -8.83 -22.84 34.23
C ALA A 76 -9.80 -21.87 34.94
N PRO A 77 -10.15 -22.07 36.23
CA PRO A 77 -9.73 -23.18 37.11
C PRO A 77 -10.61 -24.44 36.98
N VAL A 78 -10.00 -25.63 37.14
CA VAL A 78 -10.72 -26.93 37.15
C VAL A 78 -11.56 -27.15 38.39
N ASP A 79 -11.12 -26.61 39.52
CA ASP A 79 -11.75 -26.86 40.81
C ASP A 79 -13.20 -26.36 40.85
N ASN A 80 -13.55 -25.43 39.96
CA ASN A 80 -14.90 -24.94 39.82
C ASN A 80 -15.75 -25.86 38.91
N LYS A 81 -16.74 -26.53 39.52
CA LYS A 81 -17.72 -27.40 38.83
C LYS A 81 -18.52 -26.66 37.76
N TYR A 82 -18.83 -25.38 37.99
CA TYR A 82 -19.61 -24.59 37.03
C TYR A 82 -18.78 -24.23 35.79
N ALA A 83 -17.52 -23.79 35.98
CA ALA A 83 -16.63 -23.46 34.86
C ALA A 83 -16.33 -24.68 33.98
N SER A 84 -16.10 -25.84 34.60
CA SER A 84 -15.89 -27.10 33.88
C SER A 84 -17.14 -27.61 33.16
N TRP A 85 -18.32 -27.46 33.76
CA TRP A 85 -19.59 -27.77 33.10
C TRP A 85 -19.85 -26.84 31.90
N LEU A 86 -19.70 -25.53 32.10
CA LEU A 86 -19.97 -24.51 31.10
C LEU A 86 -19.07 -24.68 29.87
N THR A 87 -17.76 -24.85 30.09
CA THR A 87 -16.79 -25.05 29.00
C THR A 87 -17.06 -26.32 28.22
N ARG A 88 -17.23 -27.46 28.90
CA ARG A 88 -17.43 -28.75 28.23
C ARG A 88 -18.72 -28.76 27.41
N THR A 89 -19.80 -28.21 27.96
CA THR A 89 -21.10 -28.16 27.27
C THR A 89 -21.03 -27.23 26.05
N ALA A 90 -20.51 -26.02 26.22
CA ALA A 90 -20.39 -25.06 25.12
C ALA A 90 -19.47 -25.54 23.98
N LEU A 91 -18.36 -26.21 24.32
CA LEU A 91 -17.40 -26.71 23.33
C LEU A 91 -17.87 -28.00 22.65
N GLN A 92 -18.73 -28.78 23.32
CA GLN A 92 -19.41 -29.92 22.71
C GLN A 92 -20.35 -29.48 21.58
N ASP A 93 -21.06 -28.36 21.75
CA ASP A 93 -21.92 -27.79 20.69
C ASP A 93 -21.10 -27.40 19.45
N LEU A 94 -19.91 -26.86 19.67
CA LEU A 94 -18.96 -26.51 18.62
C LEU A 94 -18.17 -27.72 18.07
N ARG A 95 -18.44 -28.95 18.54
CA ARG A 95 -17.76 -30.19 18.12
C ARG A 95 -16.24 -30.15 18.28
N VAL A 96 -15.73 -29.45 19.31
CA VAL A 96 -14.29 -29.40 19.59
C VAL A 96 -13.82 -30.75 20.16
N LEU A 97 -12.73 -31.28 19.60
CA LEU A 97 -12.25 -32.65 19.84
C LEU A 97 -11.67 -32.89 21.25
N SER A 98 -11.04 -31.89 21.88
CA SER A 98 -10.42 -32.07 23.21
C SER A 98 -10.52 -30.82 24.08
N VAL A 99 -11.00 -31.01 25.32
CA VAL A 99 -11.11 -29.96 26.34
C VAL A 99 -10.39 -30.41 27.59
N THR A 100 -9.30 -29.72 27.94
CA THR A 100 -8.47 -30.06 29.11
C THR A 100 -8.55 -28.95 30.15
N GLY A 101 -8.72 -29.34 31.39
CA GLY A 101 -8.76 -28.40 32.50
C GLY A 101 -7.41 -28.30 33.23
N LEU A 102 -7.06 -27.10 33.66
CA LEU A 102 -5.90 -26.78 34.50
C LEU A 102 -6.33 -26.06 35.80
N PRO A 103 -5.58 -26.20 36.91
CA PRO A 103 -5.98 -25.64 38.21
C PRO A 103 -5.76 -24.12 38.30
N SER A 104 -4.72 -23.55 37.68
CA SER A 104 -4.34 -22.14 37.85
C SER A 104 -4.03 -21.41 36.53
N GLU A 105 -4.18 -20.08 36.52
CA GLU A 105 -3.81 -19.20 35.40
C GLU A 105 -2.35 -19.34 34.99
N LYS A 106 -1.43 -19.43 35.97
CA LYS A 106 0.01 -19.55 35.69
C LYS A 106 0.33 -20.85 34.93
N GLU A 107 -0.33 -21.94 35.30
CA GLU A 107 -0.19 -23.23 34.62
C GLU A 107 -0.83 -23.23 33.24
N LEU A 108 -1.96 -22.55 33.09
CA LEU A 108 -2.59 -22.31 31.79
C LEU A 108 -1.64 -21.58 30.84
N VAL A 109 -1.04 -20.47 31.28
CA VAL A 109 -0.08 -19.70 30.47
C VAL A 109 1.16 -20.52 30.15
N ALA A 110 1.68 -21.31 31.11
CA ALA A 110 2.82 -22.19 30.87
C ALA A 110 2.51 -23.29 29.85
N ALA A 111 1.33 -23.91 29.93
CA ALA A 111 0.85 -24.92 28.99
C ALA A 111 0.66 -24.33 27.59
N MET A 112 0.05 -23.15 27.48
CA MET A 112 -0.12 -22.42 26.23
C MET A 112 1.24 -22.06 25.59
N ARG A 113 2.22 -21.62 26.40
CA ARG A 113 3.58 -21.34 25.91
C ARG A 113 4.26 -22.58 25.34
N LYS A 114 4.02 -23.77 25.93
CA LYS A 114 4.53 -25.04 25.42
C LYS A 114 3.85 -25.45 24.11
N GLU A 115 2.55 -25.21 23.99
CA GLU A 115 1.77 -25.54 22.78
C GLU A 115 2.01 -24.57 21.61
N ASN A 116 2.52 -23.35 21.85
CA ASN A 116 2.95 -22.43 20.78
C ASN A 116 4.00 -23.02 19.84
N SER A 117 4.81 -23.98 20.29
CA SER A 117 5.80 -24.67 19.47
C SER A 117 5.22 -25.81 18.61
N THR A 118 3.93 -26.11 18.78
CA THR A 118 3.24 -27.19 18.04
C THR A 118 2.31 -26.61 16.97
N PRO A 119 2.08 -27.32 15.86
CA PRO A 119 1.14 -26.87 14.82
C PRO A 119 -0.33 -26.97 15.25
N VAL A 120 -0.60 -27.49 16.45
CA VAL A 120 -1.96 -27.60 16.98
C VAL A 120 -2.40 -26.23 17.48
N ARG A 121 -3.45 -25.66 16.88
CA ARG A 121 -4.03 -24.41 17.35
C ARG A 121 -4.87 -24.65 18.59
N THR A 122 -4.43 -24.08 19.70
CA THR A 122 -5.09 -24.17 21.00
C THR A 122 -5.57 -22.80 21.45
N VAL A 123 -6.75 -22.78 22.08
CA VAL A 123 -7.26 -21.61 22.81
C VAL A 123 -7.25 -21.91 24.31
N GLY A 124 -6.77 -20.96 25.10
CA GLY A 124 -6.85 -20.96 26.55
C GLY A 124 -7.99 -20.09 27.05
N LEU A 125 -8.77 -20.59 28.02
CA LEU A 125 -9.87 -19.89 28.68
C LEU A 125 -9.58 -19.79 30.18
N PHE A 126 -9.53 -18.58 30.71
CA PHE A 126 -9.40 -18.36 32.15
C PHE A 126 -10.61 -17.64 32.71
N PHE A 127 -11.30 -18.26 33.67
CA PHE A 127 -12.43 -17.67 34.36
C PHE A 127 -11.96 -16.95 35.63
N LYS A 128 -12.20 -15.64 35.69
CA LYS A 128 -11.87 -14.79 36.85
C LYS A 128 -13.05 -14.72 37.82
N ASP A 129 -12.74 -14.64 39.12
CA ASP A 129 -13.68 -14.34 40.20
C ASP A 129 -14.95 -15.20 40.21
N MET A 130 -14.78 -16.52 40.07
CA MET A 130 -15.90 -17.46 40.02
C MET A 130 -16.34 -17.89 41.43
N PRO A 131 -17.63 -17.76 41.79
CA PRO A 131 -18.17 -18.29 43.04
C PRO A 131 -18.05 -19.83 43.08
N PRO A 132 -17.93 -20.43 44.28
CA PRO A 132 -17.65 -21.86 44.42
C PRO A 132 -18.85 -22.78 44.12
N THR A 133 -20.08 -22.27 44.14
CA THR A 133 -21.29 -23.11 44.13
C THR A 133 -22.41 -22.56 43.25
N ASP A 134 -22.65 -21.25 43.29
CA ASP A 134 -23.67 -20.61 42.46
C ASP A 134 -23.08 -20.09 41.15
N PRO A 135 -23.82 -20.15 40.02
CA PRO A 135 -23.37 -19.54 38.79
C PRO A 135 -23.38 -18.02 38.94
N PRO A 136 -22.30 -17.33 38.52
CA PRO A 136 -22.19 -15.90 38.68
C PRO A 136 -23.19 -15.14 37.81
N VAL A 137 -23.50 -13.91 38.19
CA VAL A 137 -24.33 -13.00 37.37
C VAL A 137 -23.53 -12.47 36.17
N SER A 138 -22.25 -12.15 36.38
CA SER A 138 -21.32 -11.70 35.34
C SER A 138 -20.20 -12.72 35.13
N LEU A 139 -19.87 -12.97 33.86
CA LEU A 139 -18.84 -13.93 33.47
C LEU A 139 -17.60 -13.16 33.00
N HIS A 140 -16.52 -13.22 33.76
CA HIS A 140 -15.24 -12.61 33.38
C HIS A 140 -14.30 -13.68 32.82
N ILE A 141 -14.12 -13.70 31.50
CA ILE A 141 -13.23 -14.65 30.81
C ILE A 141 -12.06 -13.91 30.18
N SER A 142 -10.85 -14.40 30.44
CA SER A 142 -9.64 -14.02 29.70
C SER A 142 -9.31 -15.09 28.66
N PHE A 143 -9.19 -14.67 27.40
CA PHE A 143 -8.86 -15.55 26.28
C PHE A 143 -7.36 -15.48 26.00
N PHE A 144 -6.74 -16.65 25.84
CA PHE A 144 -5.35 -16.80 25.45
C PHE A 144 -5.31 -17.47 24.08
N GLY A 145 -4.85 -16.74 23.06
CA GLY A 145 -4.54 -17.32 21.76
C GLY A 145 -3.15 -17.94 21.78
N GLY A 146 -3.02 -19.19 21.32
CA GLY A 146 -1.73 -19.82 21.07
C GLY A 146 -1.11 -19.33 19.76
N PRO A 147 -0.70 -20.21 18.82
CA PRO A 147 -0.29 -19.82 17.47
C PRO A 147 -1.50 -19.45 16.59
N LEU A 148 -2.40 -18.63 17.14
CA LEU A 148 -3.50 -18.00 16.42
C LEU A 148 -3.05 -16.58 16.10
N PRO A 149 -3.10 -16.15 14.83
CA PRO A 149 -2.80 -14.78 14.47
C PRO A 149 -3.99 -13.91 14.88
N PHE A 150 -4.15 -13.70 16.18
CA PHE A 150 -5.07 -12.71 16.70
C PHE A 150 -4.44 -11.34 16.48
N ASP A 151 -4.92 -10.63 15.47
CA ASP A 151 -4.54 -9.24 15.24
C ASP A 151 -5.41 -8.33 16.10
N VAL A 152 -5.08 -8.31 17.40
CA VAL A 152 -5.69 -7.39 18.38
C VAL A 152 -5.09 -5.99 18.32
N HIS A 153 -4.03 -5.81 17.53
CA HIS A 153 -3.51 -4.49 17.24
C HIS A 153 -4.45 -3.85 16.21
N VAL A 154 -5.15 -2.78 16.61
CA VAL A 154 -5.77 -1.84 15.67
C VAL A 154 -4.68 -1.00 15.00
N ASN A 155 -3.57 -1.62 14.60
CA ASN A 155 -2.78 -1.06 13.54
C ASN A 155 -3.61 -1.37 12.32
N TYR A 156 -4.38 -0.39 11.83
CA TYR A 156 -4.79 -0.41 10.43
C TYR A 156 -3.51 -0.76 9.67
N PRO A 157 -3.34 -2.01 9.17
CA PRO A 157 -2.09 -2.38 8.54
C PRO A 157 -1.89 -1.32 7.49
N GLU A 158 -0.72 -0.64 7.48
CA GLU A 158 -0.42 0.47 6.57
C GLU A 158 -1.07 0.13 5.26
N ARG A 159 -2.24 0.73 5.01
CA ARG A 159 -3.10 0.28 3.92
C ARG A 159 -2.24 0.65 2.73
N ILE A 160 -1.62 -0.35 2.11
CA ILE A 160 -0.88 -0.15 0.87
C ILE A 160 -1.85 0.69 0.04
N LEU A 161 -1.38 1.81 -0.53
CA LEU A 161 -2.22 2.75 -1.29
C LEU A 161 -3.10 2.05 -2.35
N SER A 162 -2.82 0.77 -2.64
CA SER A 162 -3.56 -0.20 -3.46
C SER A 162 -4.84 -0.80 -2.86
N GLN A 163 -5.02 -0.86 -1.54
CA GLN A 163 -6.20 -1.50 -0.97
C GLN A 163 -7.41 -0.55 -1.03
N PRO A 164 -8.54 -1.00 -1.59
CA PRO A 164 -9.77 -0.21 -1.58
C PRO A 164 -10.22 0.05 -0.14
N GLU A 165 -10.83 1.22 0.09
CA GLU A 165 -11.32 1.65 1.41
C GLU A 165 -12.60 0.90 1.81
N GLY A 166 -12.61 -0.43 1.68
CA GLY A 166 -13.79 -1.24 1.95
C GLY A 166 -13.90 -1.80 3.36
N PRO A 167 -15.05 -2.40 3.69
CA PRO A 167 -15.19 -3.20 4.88
C PRO A 167 -14.21 -4.36 4.82
N SER A 168 -13.67 -4.70 5.99
CA SER A 168 -12.82 -5.85 6.20
C SER A 168 -13.43 -7.13 5.60
N SER A 169 -12.63 -7.87 4.81
CA SER A 169 -13.02 -9.20 4.32
C SER A 169 -13.10 -10.18 5.48
N GLU A 170 -14.12 -11.04 5.47
CA GLU A 170 -14.38 -12.06 6.50
C GLU A 170 -13.25 -13.09 6.59
N GLU A 171 -12.63 -13.42 5.47
CA GLU A 171 -11.52 -14.38 5.38
C GLU A 171 -10.24 -13.89 6.08
N ARG A 172 -10.10 -12.58 6.26
CA ARG A 172 -8.88 -11.97 6.79
C ARG A 172 -8.83 -11.96 8.32
N PHE A 173 -9.98 -12.12 8.98
CA PHE A 173 -10.12 -12.02 10.44
C PHE A 173 -10.43 -13.40 11.04
N PRO A 174 -9.40 -14.20 11.36
CA PRO A 174 -9.60 -15.52 11.95
C PRO A 174 -10.32 -15.45 13.30
N GLU A 175 -10.26 -14.33 14.02
CA GLU A 175 -11.00 -14.05 15.26
C GLU A 175 -12.50 -14.20 15.06
N MET A 176 -13.02 -13.76 13.91
CA MET A 176 -14.44 -13.82 13.60
C MET A 176 -14.93 -15.26 13.51
N ASN A 177 -14.08 -16.14 12.98
CA ASN A 177 -14.41 -17.55 12.86
C ASN A 177 -14.08 -18.34 14.13
N THR A 178 -13.15 -17.87 14.97
CA THR A 178 -12.66 -18.64 16.14
C THR A 178 -13.17 -18.12 17.48
N LEU A 179 -12.85 -16.87 17.82
CA LEU A 179 -13.14 -16.27 19.13
C LEU A 179 -14.65 -16.01 19.29
N LEU A 180 -15.29 -15.40 18.27
CA LEU A 180 -16.69 -15.00 18.39
C LEU A 180 -17.64 -16.20 18.59
N PRO A 181 -17.52 -17.33 17.87
CA PRO A 181 -18.38 -18.49 18.11
C PRO A 181 -18.16 -19.13 19.48
N ILE A 182 -16.92 -19.18 19.99
CA ILE A 182 -16.63 -19.67 21.34
C ILE A 182 -17.26 -18.77 22.39
N MET A 183 -17.12 -17.45 22.25
CA MET A 183 -17.77 -16.48 23.14
C MET A 183 -19.29 -16.65 23.11
N ASN A 184 -19.88 -16.83 21.92
CA ASN A 184 -21.32 -17.05 21.80
C ASN A 184 -21.76 -18.35 22.50
N ALA A 185 -21.08 -19.47 22.25
CA ALA A 185 -21.44 -20.75 22.84
C ALA A 185 -21.41 -20.68 24.39
N LEU A 186 -20.36 -20.07 24.95
CA LEU A 186 -20.24 -19.86 26.39
C LEU A 186 -21.34 -18.94 26.93
N HIS A 187 -21.61 -17.81 26.28
CA HIS A 187 -22.65 -16.89 26.70
C HIS A 187 -24.05 -17.49 26.60
N GLN A 188 -24.35 -18.20 25.52
CA GLN A 188 -25.66 -18.83 25.30
C GLN A 188 -25.95 -19.85 26.41
N ARG A 189 -24.99 -20.73 26.74
CA ARG A 189 -25.13 -21.71 27.83
C ARG A 189 -25.21 -21.07 29.21
N HIS A 190 -24.46 -20.00 29.42
CA HIS A 190 -24.54 -19.22 30.65
C HIS A 190 -25.94 -18.60 30.84
N LEU A 191 -26.48 -17.98 29.78
CA LEU A 191 -27.81 -17.37 29.77
C LEU A 191 -28.91 -18.42 29.97
N GLU A 192 -28.78 -19.61 29.36
CA GLU A 192 -29.71 -20.73 29.59
C GLU A 192 -29.74 -21.14 31.05
N GLN A 193 -28.56 -21.26 31.68
CA GLN A 193 -28.47 -21.61 33.09
C GLN A 193 -29.07 -20.53 34.00
N GLN A 194 -28.78 -19.25 33.73
CA GLN A 194 -29.37 -18.15 34.49
C GLN A 194 -30.90 -18.13 34.33
N ALA A 195 -31.42 -18.36 33.12
CA ALA A 195 -32.86 -18.41 32.90
C ALA A 195 -33.53 -19.54 33.71
N LEU A 196 -32.89 -20.71 33.81
CA LEU A 196 -33.37 -21.81 34.65
C LEU A 196 -33.41 -21.42 36.13
N LEU A 197 -32.36 -20.76 36.64
CA LEU A 197 -32.34 -20.29 38.03
C LEU A 197 -33.45 -19.28 38.33
N PHE A 198 -33.69 -18.33 37.43
CA PHE A 198 -34.77 -17.35 37.57
C PHE A 198 -36.15 -17.91 37.22
N LYS A 199 -36.29 -19.25 37.05
CA LYS A 199 -37.53 -19.94 36.68
C LYS A 199 -38.20 -19.36 35.42
N ARG A 200 -37.41 -18.79 34.51
CA ARG A 200 -37.90 -18.31 33.21
C ARG A 200 -37.99 -19.48 32.24
N THR A 201 -39.12 -19.59 31.54
CA THR A 201 -39.32 -20.64 30.54
C THR A 201 -38.31 -20.49 29.39
N GLN A 202 -37.61 -21.58 29.05
CA GLN A 202 -36.61 -21.66 27.96
C GLN A 202 -37.12 -21.13 26.60
N ARG A 203 -38.44 -21.18 26.35
CA ARG A 203 -39.10 -20.62 25.16
C ARG A 203 -38.87 -19.11 24.93
N ARG A 204 -38.37 -18.37 25.92
CA ARG A 204 -38.10 -16.92 25.80
C ARG A 204 -36.63 -16.56 25.63
N LEU A 205 -35.70 -17.52 25.57
CA LEU A 205 -34.31 -17.17 25.29
C LEU A 205 -34.18 -16.65 23.87
N HIS A 206 -33.72 -15.40 23.75
CA HIS A 206 -33.49 -14.77 22.46
C HIS A 206 -32.22 -15.36 21.87
N LYS A 207 -32.29 -15.79 20.61
CA LYS A 207 -31.10 -16.24 19.89
C LYS A 207 -30.20 -15.04 19.64
N VAL A 208 -28.95 -15.15 20.04
CA VAL A 208 -27.93 -14.12 19.79
C VAL A 208 -27.50 -14.21 18.32
N HIS A 209 -27.46 -13.06 17.66
CA HIS A 209 -26.99 -12.93 16.28
C HIS A 209 -25.85 -11.93 16.24
N PHE A 210 -24.89 -12.17 15.35
CA PHE A 210 -23.84 -11.21 15.06
C PHE A 210 -24.27 -10.31 13.92
N GLN A 211 -24.24 -9.01 14.18
CA GLN A 211 -24.56 -7.98 13.21
C GLN A 211 -23.33 -7.09 13.05
N ARG A 212 -22.75 -7.09 11.86
CA ARG A 212 -21.67 -6.17 11.53
C ARG A 212 -22.23 -4.75 11.44
N PHE A 213 -21.46 -3.77 11.90
CA PHE A 213 -21.82 -2.37 11.73
C PHE A 213 -21.95 -2.04 10.23
N PRO A 214 -22.93 -1.21 9.84
CA PRO A 214 -23.03 -0.76 8.47
C PRO A 214 -21.78 0.03 8.09
N TYR A 215 -21.36 -0.11 6.84
CA TYR A 215 -20.18 0.59 6.32
C TYR A 215 -20.63 1.67 5.32
N PRO A 216 -20.12 2.90 5.43
CA PRO A 216 -20.49 3.99 4.53
C PRO A 216 -20.04 3.69 3.10
N THR A 217 -20.58 4.47 2.16
CA THR A 217 -20.23 4.37 0.73
C THR A 217 -18.71 4.42 0.52
N TYR A 218 -18.17 3.47 -0.23
CA TYR A 218 -16.73 3.29 -0.40
C TYR A 218 -16.31 2.88 -1.81
N ILE A 219 -15.02 2.97 -2.10
CA ILE A 219 -14.42 2.53 -3.37
C ILE A 219 -14.05 1.05 -3.23
N GLN A 220 -14.69 0.18 -4.00
CA GLN A 220 -14.52 -1.28 -3.88
C GLN A 220 -13.29 -1.81 -4.61
N HIS A 221 -12.91 -1.20 -5.73
CA HIS A 221 -11.75 -1.61 -6.51
C HIS A 221 -10.88 -0.39 -6.84
N LYS A 222 -9.58 -0.50 -6.54
CA LYS A 222 -8.56 0.48 -6.88
C LYS A 222 -7.41 -0.27 -7.54
N ASP A 223 -7.37 -0.28 -8.86
CA ASP A 223 -6.21 -0.84 -9.56
C ASP A 223 -5.04 0.15 -9.48
N THR A 224 -4.04 -0.19 -8.67
CA THR A 224 -2.82 0.61 -8.55
C THR A 224 -1.61 0.00 -9.23
N LYS A 225 -1.71 -1.18 -9.82
CA LYS A 225 -0.55 -1.91 -10.36
C LYS A 225 0.15 -1.09 -11.45
N ASN A 226 -0.62 -0.31 -12.21
CA ASN A 226 -0.11 0.46 -13.34
C ASN A 226 0.49 1.83 -12.95
N TYR A 227 0.35 2.32 -11.72
CA TYR A 227 1.00 3.58 -11.32
C TYR A 227 2.53 3.46 -11.33
N ALA A 228 3.07 2.31 -10.92
CA ALA A 228 4.51 2.06 -10.95
C ALA A 228 5.04 2.07 -12.39
N LEU A 229 4.27 1.51 -13.34
CA LEU A 229 4.62 1.48 -14.74
C LEU A 229 4.63 2.88 -15.37
N VAL A 230 3.65 3.72 -15.03
CA VAL A 230 3.62 5.13 -15.47
C VAL A 230 4.80 5.92 -14.93
N LEU A 231 5.14 5.74 -13.64
CA LEU A 231 6.31 6.37 -13.05
C LEU A 231 7.60 5.92 -13.75
N THR A 232 7.73 4.63 -14.05
CA THR A 232 8.89 4.09 -14.78
C THR A 232 9.00 4.68 -16.19
N ARG A 233 7.88 4.78 -16.93
CA ARG A 233 7.87 5.42 -18.25
C ARG A 233 8.26 6.90 -18.18
N PHE A 234 7.82 7.61 -17.15
CA PHE A 234 8.25 8.99 -16.90
C PHE A 234 9.76 9.09 -16.65
N CYS A 235 10.32 8.22 -15.80
CA CYS A 235 11.75 8.19 -15.53
C CYS A 235 12.58 7.90 -16.79
N ILE A 236 12.16 6.92 -17.60
CA ILE A 236 12.80 6.60 -18.89
C ILE A 236 12.71 7.79 -19.84
N GLY A 237 11.54 8.44 -19.87
CA GLY A 237 11.32 9.65 -20.64
C GLY A 237 12.34 10.73 -20.27
N MET A 238 12.50 11.03 -18.99
CA MET A 238 13.41 12.09 -18.53
C MET A 238 14.88 11.73 -18.64
N LEU A 239 15.24 10.43 -18.65
CA LEU A 239 16.62 9.98 -18.74
C LEU A 239 17.28 10.33 -20.08
N VAL A 240 16.55 10.23 -21.19
CA VAL A 240 17.07 10.53 -22.54
C VAL A 240 17.46 12.01 -22.71
N PRO A 241 16.59 13.01 -22.47
CA PRO A 241 16.96 14.42 -22.58
C PRO A 241 18.04 14.81 -21.56
N PHE A 242 18.09 14.15 -20.39
CA PHE A 242 19.18 14.29 -19.44
C PHE A 242 20.52 13.84 -20.03
N ALA A 243 20.60 12.62 -20.57
CA ALA A 243 21.82 12.07 -21.17
C ALA A 243 22.29 12.90 -22.36
N VAL A 244 21.37 13.33 -23.23
CA VAL A 244 21.69 14.18 -24.38
C VAL A 244 22.20 15.55 -23.92
N PHE A 245 21.64 16.13 -22.85
CA PHE A 245 22.13 17.38 -22.30
C PHE A 245 23.56 17.25 -21.76
N VAL A 246 23.87 16.17 -21.03
CA VAL A 246 25.23 15.89 -20.54
C VAL A 246 26.19 15.71 -21.71
N ALA A 247 25.84 14.90 -22.71
CA ALA A 247 26.69 14.63 -23.88
C ALA A 247 27.01 15.93 -24.64
N ARG A 248 26.00 16.75 -24.93
CA ARG A 248 26.19 18.06 -25.59
C ARG A 248 27.10 18.98 -24.77
N LEU A 249 26.92 19.03 -23.46
CA LEU A 249 27.73 19.88 -22.60
C LEU A 249 29.18 19.40 -22.51
N SER A 250 29.41 18.09 -22.54
CA SER A 250 30.74 17.48 -22.60
C SER A 250 31.42 17.72 -23.94
N ASP A 251 30.72 17.58 -25.06
CA ASP A 251 31.25 17.86 -26.41
C ASP A 251 31.67 19.32 -26.54
N GLU A 252 30.87 20.25 -26.02
CA GLU A 252 31.18 21.67 -26.06
C GLU A 252 32.41 22.03 -25.22
N LYS A 253 32.59 21.37 -24.07
CA LYS A 253 33.82 21.48 -23.29
C LYS A 253 35.02 20.87 -24.03
N ALA A 254 34.84 19.74 -24.71
CA ALA A 254 35.89 19.09 -25.50
C ALA A 254 36.39 19.98 -26.64
N THR A 255 35.49 20.73 -27.28
CA THR A 255 35.83 21.70 -28.35
C THR A 255 36.45 23.00 -27.84
N GLY A 256 36.56 23.19 -26.53
CA GLY A 256 37.13 24.40 -25.93
C GLY A 256 36.23 25.64 -26.08
N MET A 257 34.90 25.44 -26.19
CA MET A 257 33.98 26.57 -26.43
C MET A 257 33.96 27.54 -25.25
N LYS A 258 34.20 27.06 -24.03
CA LYS A 258 34.30 27.90 -22.84
C LYS A 258 35.50 28.83 -22.92
N GLU A 259 36.66 28.30 -23.34
CA GLU A 259 37.90 29.03 -23.53
C GLU A 259 37.76 30.05 -24.66
N MET A 260 37.10 29.67 -25.76
CA MET A 260 36.78 30.59 -26.85
C MET A 260 35.94 31.78 -26.36
N LEU A 261 34.91 31.54 -25.54
CA LEU A 261 34.10 32.62 -24.97
C LEU A 261 34.91 33.54 -24.05
N ARG A 262 35.87 32.98 -23.31
CA ARG A 262 36.80 33.77 -22.49
C ARG A 262 37.72 34.66 -23.34
N VAL A 263 38.20 34.17 -24.49
CA VAL A 263 38.99 34.99 -25.45
C VAL A 263 38.18 36.15 -26.03
N VAL A 264 36.87 35.96 -26.23
CA VAL A 264 35.95 37.02 -26.67
C VAL A 264 35.63 38.03 -25.54
N GLY A 265 36.13 37.81 -24.33
CA GLY A 265 35.94 38.70 -23.18
C GLY A 265 34.65 38.45 -22.40
N LEU A 266 34.00 37.29 -22.58
CA LEU A 266 32.82 36.92 -21.78
C LEU A 266 33.22 36.21 -20.49
N ASN A 267 32.49 36.53 -19.41
CA ASN A 267 32.66 35.89 -18.12
C ASN A 267 32.17 34.43 -18.12
N ASP A 268 32.84 33.58 -17.35
CA ASP A 268 32.55 32.14 -17.21
C ASP A 268 31.10 31.83 -16.78
N TRP A 269 30.47 32.68 -15.96
CA TRP A 269 29.09 32.46 -15.48
C TRP A 269 28.06 32.53 -16.63
N VAL A 270 28.33 33.33 -17.66
CA VAL A 270 27.45 33.50 -18.82
C VAL A 270 27.34 32.19 -19.60
N TYR A 271 28.42 31.42 -19.67
CA TYR A 271 28.41 30.08 -20.26
C TYR A 271 27.41 29.18 -19.50
N TRP A 272 27.56 29.03 -18.19
CA TRP A 272 26.71 28.14 -17.40
C TRP A 272 25.24 28.56 -17.42
N VAL A 273 24.97 29.86 -17.25
CA VAL A 273 23.60 30.40 -17.28
C VAL A 273 22.96 30.22 -18.65
N SER A 274 23.70 30.40 -19.75
CA SER A 274 23.21 30.15 -21.11
C SER A 274 22.75 28.70 -21.31
N HIS A 275 23.54 27.73 -20.83
CA HIS A 275 23.19 26.31 -20.92
C HIS A 275 22.01 25.95 -20.02
N TYR A 276 21.99 26.48 -18.80
CA TYR A 276 20.87 26.28 -17.88
C TYR A 276 19.56 26.83 -18.45
N ILE A 277 19.54 28.07 -18.95
CA ILE A 277 18.35 28.69 -19.54
C ILE A 277 17.87 27.90 -20.77
N SER A 278 18.79 27.51 -21.67
CA SER A 278 18.43 26.69 -22.84
C SER A 278 17.89 25.30 -22.44
N GLY A 279 18.47 24.68 -21.42
CA GLY A 279 17.97 23.43 -20.84
C GLY A 279 16.59 23.59 -20.21
N PHE A 280 16.39 24.66 -19.44
CA PHE A 280 15.16 24.98 -18.73
C PHE A 280 13.98 25.19 -19.69
N PHE A 281 14.17 25.95 -20.77
CA PHE A 281 13.11 26.15 -21.78
C PHE A 281 12.65 24.85 -22.43
N MET A 282 13.57 23.92 -22.71
CA MET A 282 13.17 22.61 -23.25
C MET A 282 12.43 21.75 -22.23
N HIS A 283 12.89 21.74 -20.98
CA HIS A 283 12.18 21.04 -19.92
C HIS A 283 10.79 21.64 -19.67
N LEU A 284 10.63 22.97 -19.82
CA LEU A 284 9.34 23.63 -19.75
C LEU A 284 8.39 23.12 -20.85
N ILE A 285 8.85 22.97 -22.09
CA ILE A 285 8.04 22.41 -23.18
C ILE A 285 7.66 20.95 -22.87
N ILE A 286 8.60 20.14 -22.38
CA ILE A 286 8.33 18.73 -22.04
C ILE A 286 7.31 18.62 -20.89
N VAL A 287 7.49 19.38 -19.81
CA VAL A 287 6.59 19.35 -18.65
C VAL A 287 5.21 19.90 -19.01
N THR A 288 5.10 20.94 -19.83
CA THR A 288 3.80 21.46 -20.28
C THR A 288 3.04 20.44 -21.13
N LEU A 289 3.71 19.77 -22.07
CA LEU A 289 3.12 18.66 -22.83
C LEU A 289 2.69 17.53 -21.91
N MET A 290 3.53 17.17 -20.94
CA MET A 290 3.20 16.15 -19.96
C MET A 290 1.98 16.50 -19.11
N MET A 291 1.88 17.74 -18.62
CA MET A 291 0.70 18.21 -17.89
C MET A 291 -0.57 18.13 -18.74
N LEU A 292 -0.46 18.43 -20.04
CA LEU A 292 -1.56 18.27 -20.97
C LEU A 292 -2.01 16.80 -21.03
N PHE A 293 -1.09 15.84 -21.15
CA PHE A 293 -1.45 14.41 -21.20
C PHE A 293 -1.95 13.84 -19.87
N LEU A 294 -1.40 14.28 -18.73
CA LEU A 294 -1.75 13.76 -17.40
C LEU A 294 -3.04 14.35 -16.83
N CYS A 295 -3.28 15.65 -17.04
CA CYS A 295 -4.35 16.39 -16.36
C CYS A 295 -5.45 16.90 -17.31
N VAL A 296 -5.12 17.22 -18.57
CA VAL A 296 -6.07 17.88 -19.48
C VAL A 296 -6.72 16.90 -20.46
N LYS A 297 -5.90 16.07 -21.11
CA LYS A 297 -6.39 15.12 -22.11
C LYS A 297 -7.17 14.02 -21.41
N ARG A 298 -8.47 14.00 -21.70
CA ARG A 298 -9.41 13.03 -21.19
C ARG A 298 -9.44 11.81 -22.12
N ASN A 299 -9.58 10.64 -21.54
CA ASN A 299 -9.81 9.40 -22.26
C ASN A 299 -11.25 9.35 -22.80
N GLU A 300 -11.60 8.28 -23.53
CA GLU A 300 -12.94 8.05 -24.09
C GLU A 300 -14.05 8.12 -23.01
N GLU A 301 -13.73 7.76 -21.77
CA GLU A 301 -14.63 7.88 -20.61
C GLU A 301 -14.69 9.29 -19.99
N GLY A 302 -14.05 10.30 -20.59
CA GLY A 302 -14.06 11.68 -20.10
C GLY A 302 -13.16 11.94 -18.88
N ARG A 303 -12.19 11.07 -18.60
CA ARG A 303 -11.34 11.14 -17.39
C ARG A 303 -9.87 11.43 -17.70
N ALA A 304 -9.23 12.25 -16.87
CA ALA A 304 -7.79 12.47 -16.87
C ALA A 304 -7.06 11.40 -16.04
N PHE A 305 -5.75 11.24 -16.25
CA PHE A 305 -4.93 10.28 -15.49
C PHE A 305 -4.84 10.67 -14.00
N ILE A 306 -4.67 11.96 -13.72
CA ILE A 306 -4.73 12.52 -12.36
C ILE A 306 -6.00 13.36 -12.25
N GLN A 307 -6.93 12.94 -11.39
CA GLN A 307 -8.28 13.53 -11.30
C GLN A 307 -8.48 14.45 -10.10
N PHE A 308 -7.80 14.17 -8.98
CA PHE A 308 -8.06 14.82 -7.69
C PHE A 308 -6.96 15.80 -7.25
N SER A 309 -5.92 15.97 -8.06
CA SER A 309 -4.79 16.85 -7.73
C SER A 309 -4.89 18.18 -8.47
N ASP A 310 -4.47 19.25 -7.82
CA ASP A 310 -4.32 20.56 -8.47
C ASP A 310 -3.20 20.50 -9.54
N PRO A 311 -3.50 20.77 -10.81
CA PRO A 311 -2.51 20.75 -11.89
C PRO A 311 -1.35 21.73 -11.69
N LEU A 312 -1.59 22.89 -11.04
CA LEU A 312 -0.54 23.90 -10.85
C LEU A 312 0.51 23.41 -9.86
N VAL A 313 0.07 22.78 -8.76
CA VAL A 313 0.97 22.19 -7.76
C VAL A 313 1.84 21.11 -8.39
N LEU A 314 1.23 20.23 -9.20
CA LEU A 314 1.96 19.20 -9.95
C LEU A 314 2.98 19.81 -10.91
N PHE A 315 2.58 20.82 -11.68
CA PHE A 315 3.47 21.53 -12.59
C PHE A 315 4.68 22.13 -11.85
N CYS A 316 4.47 22.79 -10.72
CA CYS A 316 5.55 23.37 -9.92
C CYS A 316 6.52 22.31 -9.38
N ILE A 317 6.00 21.18 -8.87
CA ILE A 317 6.83 20.07 -8.36
C ILE A 317 7.68 19.48 -9.49
N LEU A 318 7.07 19.23 -10.65
CA LEU A 318 7.76 18.66 -11.82
C LEU A 318 8.82 19.62 -12.38
N MET A 319 8.52 20.92 -12.44
CA MET A 319 9.50 21.93 -12.85
C MET A 319 10.67 22.03 -11.87
N CYS A 320 10.41 21.95 -10.56
CA CYS A 320 11.45 21.93 -9.54
C CYS A 320 12.36 20.70 -9.71
N PHE A 321 11.76 19.52 -9.91
CA PHE A 321 12.48 18.28 -10.20
C PHE A 321 13.37 18.40 -11.46
N CYS A 322 12.82 18.89 -12.58
CA CYS A 322 13.58 19.11 -13.80
C CYS A 322 14.75 20.09 -13.61
N SER A 323 14.56 21.16 -12.82
CA SER A 323 15.62 22.10 -12.47
C SER A 323 16.74 21.42 -11.68
N SER A 324 16.41 20.59 -10.70
CA SER A 324 17.40 19.80 -9.95
C SER A 324 18.17 18.84 -10.87
N CYS A 325 17.49 18.15 -11.79
CA CYS A 325 18.14 17.28 -12.76
C CYS A 325 19.09 18.05 -13.68
N LEU A 326 18.73 19.25 -14.14
CA LEU A 326 19.65 20.09 -14.94
C LEU A 326 20.92 20.46 -14.16
N MET A 327 20.79 20.83 -12.88
CA MET A 327 21.95 21.12 -12.04
C MET A 327 22.84 19.88 -11.87
N GLN A 328 22.23 18.71 -11.61
CA GLN A 328 22.95 17.43 -11.52
C GLN A 328 23.65 17.07 -12.83
N ALA A 329 23.01 17.31 -13.98
CA ALA A 329 23.61 17.09 -15.30
C ALA A 329 24.83 17.99 -15.53
N THR A 330 24.74 19.28 -15.15
CA THR A 330 25.89 20.19 -15.24
C THR A 330 27.03 19.75 -14.33
N LEU A 331 26.74 19.25 -13.13
CA LEU A 331 27.74 18.70 -12.22
C LEU A 331 28.42 17.45 -12.82
N LEU A 332 27.63 16.49 -13.32
CA LEU A 332 28.16 15.28 -13.96
C LEU A 332 29.06 15.59 -15.16
N SER A 333 28.68 16.57 -15.98
CA SER A 333 29.50 17.02 -17.11
C SER A 333 30.88 17.54 -16.71
N MET A 334 31.11 17.91 -15.44
CA MET A 334 32.42 18.36 -14.98
C MET A 334 33.39 17.18 -14.82
N PHE A 335 32.91 15.98 -14.47
CA PHE A 335 33.74 14.78 -14.35
C PHE A 335 34.18 14.24 -15.70
N PHE A 336 33.32 14.32 -16.72
CA PHE A 336 33.64 13.88 -18.10
C PHE A 336 34.52 14.86 -18.89
N ALA A 337 34.99 15.94 -18.26
CA ALA A 337 35.84 16.94 -18.89
C ALA A 337 37.35 16.59 -18.88
N SER A 338 37.76 15.43 -18.33
CA SER A 338 39.16 15.01 -18.41
C SER A 338 39.52 14.70 -19.86
N ARG A 339 40.58 15.34 -20.37
CA ARG A 339 41.06 15.17 -21.75
C ARG A 339 41.46 13.71 -22.05
N GLU A 340 41.83 12.96 -21.01
CA GLU A 340 42.27 11.56 -21.11
C GLU A 340 41.14 10.62 -21.56
N PHE A 341 39.93 10.78 -21.01
CA PHE A 341 38.80 9.91 -21.34
C PHE A 341 38.29 10.13 -22.78
N ILE A 342 38.32 11.38 -23.24
CA ILE A 342 37.92 11.76 -24.60
C ILE A 342 38.97 11.30 -25.63
N CYS A 343 40.26 11.40 -25.31
CA CYS A 343 41.33 10.86 -26.16
C CYS A 343 41.21 9.33 -26.32
N LEU A 344 40.91 8.60 -25.24
CA LEU A 344 40.74 7.14 -25.28
C LEU A 344 39.55 6.71 -26.15
N LEU A 345 38.40 7.38 -26.03
CA LEU A 345 37.22 7.12 -26.87
C LEU A 345 37.46 7.44 -28.35
N ARG A 346 38.24 8.48 -28.64
CA ARG A 346 38.57 8.86 -30.02
C ARG A 346 39.57 7.91 -30.67
N SER A 347 40.53 7.37 -29.90
CA SER A 347 41.43 6.32 -30.39
C SER A 347 40.70 5.00 -30.71
N SER A 348 39.61 4.66 -30.01
CA SER A 348 38.83 3.46 -30.28
C SER A 348 37.86 3.57 -31.46
N GLN A 349 37.60 4.77 -31.99
CA GLN A 349 36.74 4.99 -33.17
C GLN A 349 37.55 5.12 -34.47
N GLN A 350 38.89 5.11 -34.38
CA GLN A 350 39.81 5.16 -35.54
C GLN A 350 40.47 3.81 -35.84
N GLN A 351 40.13 2.74 -35.10
CA GLN A 351 40.35 1.34 -35.48
C GLN A 351 39.04 0.77 -35.99
#